data_AF-A0A7C4NC76-F1
#
_entry.id   AF-A0A7C4NC76-F1
#
_cell.length_a   1.000
_cell.length_b   1.000
_cell.length_c   1.000
_cell.angle_alpha   90.00
_cell.angle_beta   90.00
_cell.angle_gamma   90.00
#
_symmetry.space_group_name_H-M   'P 1'
#
loop_
_entity.id
_entity.type
_entity.pdbx_description
1 polymer ?
#
loop_
_entity_poly.entity_id
_entity_poly.type
_entity_poly.pdbx_seq_one_letter_code
_entity_poly.pdbx_strand_id
1 'polypeptide(L)'
;MKSKLMQRVLAAVLIASFALSGAGVAAAAGNSGAVYTLTNSATGNEVVIFNRAADGTLTAAGAVSTGGLGTGGGLGSQGALTL
;
A
#
# COMPACT_ATOMS: atom_id res chain seq x y z
N MET A 1 12.01 -5.97 -54.17
CA MET A 1 12.44 -6.83 -53.04
C MET A 1 12.92 -6.04 -51.82
N LYS A 2 13.58 -4.88 -51.98
CA LYS A 2 14.14 -4.07 -50.89
C LYS A 2 13.09 -3.41 -49.96
N SER A 3 11.91 -3.01 -50.47
CA SER A 3 10.87 -2.36 -49.65
C SER A 3 10.18 -3.30 -48.66
N LYS A 4 9.87 -4.53 -49.07
CA LYS A 4 9.28 -5.55 -48.19
C LYS A 4 10.24 -5.97 -47.05
N LEU A 5 11.55 -5.86 -47.29
CA LEU A 5 12.57 -6.13 -46.29
C LEU A 5 12.67 -4.99 -45.26
N MET A 6 12.66 -3.72 -45.70
CA MET A 6 12.60 -2.56 -44.78
C MET A 6 11.35 -2.54 -43.92
N GLN A 7 10.19 -2.93 -44.47
CA GLN A 7 8.93 -2.96 -43.74
C GLN A 7 8.89 -4.07 -42.67
N ARG A 8 9.57 -5.20 -42.92
CA ARG A 8 9.77 -6.27 -41.93
C ARG A 8 10.73 -5.86 -40.82
N VAL A 9 11.79 -5.12 -41.15
CA VAL A 9 12.73 -4.57 -40.17
C VAL A 9 12.03 -3.54 -39.28
N LEU A 10 11.23 -2.64 -39.87
CA LEU A 10 10.50 -1.63 -39.10
C LEU A 10 9.44 -2.25 -38.18
N ALA A 11 8.73 -3.28 -38.64
CA ALA A 11 7.79 -4.03 -37.80
C ALA A 11 8.49 -4.75 -36.64
N ALA A 12 9.67 -5.34 -36.88
CA ALA A 12 10.44 -6.02 -35.84
C ALA A 12 10.94 -5.03 -34.76
N VAL A 13 11.37 -3.83 -35.17
CA VAL A 13 11.79 -2.76 -34.25
C VAL A 13 10.61 -2.26 -33.40
N LEU A 14 9.43 -2.07 -33.98
CA LEU A 14 8.24 -1.64 -33.25
C LEU A 14 7.77 -2.68 -32.21
N ILE A 15 7.82 -3.98 -32.55
CA ILE A 15 7.48 -5.07 -31.63
C ILE A 15 8.50 -5.16 -30.48
N ALA A 16 9.79 -4.99 -30.77
CA ALA A 16 10.84 -4.96 -29.76
C ALA A 16 10.72 -3.76 -28.80
N SER A 17 10.20 -2.63 -29.30
CA SER A 17 10.01 -1.41 -28.50
C SER A 17 8.86 -1.56 -27.48
N PHE A 18 7.80 -2.27 -27.85
CA PHE A 18 6.65 -2.52 -26.97
C PHE A 18 6.95 -3.56 -25.87
N ALA A 19 7.87 -4.50 -26.14
CA ALA A 19 8.29 -5.50 -25.17
C ALA A 19 9.15 -4.93 -24.03
N LEU A 20 9.73 -3.74 -24.20
CA LEU A 20 10.63 -3.13 -23.21
C LEU A 20 9.91 -2.17 -22.24
N SER A 21 8.62 -1.88 -22.46
CA SER A 21 7.82 -0.98 -21.61
C SER A 21 7.36 -1.62 -20.29
N GLY A 22 7.59 -2.93 -20.12
CA GLY A 22 7.17 -3.72 -18.95
C GLY A 22 8.24 -3.91 -17.90
N ALA A 23 9.37 -3.19 -17.95
CA ALA A 23 10.32 -3.13 -16.85
C ALA A 23 9.64 -2.41 -15.68
N GLY A 24 8.91 -3.20 -14.87
CA GLY A 24 8.26 -2.72 -13.67
C GLY A 24 9.26 -1.92 -12.86
N VAL A 25 8.86 -0.70 -12.48
CA VAL A 25 9.56 0.00 -11.43
C VAL A 25 9.59 -0.98 -10.26
N ALA A 26 10.77 -1.50 -9.95
CA ALA A 26 10.96 -2.16 -8.67
C ALA A 26 10.71 -1.03 -7.68
N ALA A 27 9.47 -0.93 -7.20
CA ALA A 27 9.15 -0.09 -6.08
C ALA A 27 10.19 -0.46 -5.05
N ALA A 28 11.06 0.49 -4.71
CA ALA A 28 11.97 0.33 -3.59
C ALA A 28 11.11 -0.30 -2.50
N ALA A 29 11.55 -1.44 -1.95
CA ALA A 29 10.88 -2.09 -0.84
C ALA A 29 10.94 -1.11 0.34
N GLY A 30 10.11 -0.07 0.27
CA GLY A 30 10.02 1.01 1.23
C GLY A 30 9.49 0.30 2.44
N ASN A 31 10.40 0.11 3.41
CA ASN A 31 10.26 -0.74 4.58
C ASN A 31 8.79 -1.03 4.87
N SER A 32 8.33 -2.23 4.50
CA SER A 32 6.99 -2.70 4.84
C SER A 32 6.90 -2.71 6.36
N GLY A 33 6.31 -1.65 6.89
CA GLY A 33 6.15 -1.43 8.31
C GLY A 33 4.74 -1.81 8.74
N ALA A 34 4.50 -1.72 10.04
CA ALA A 34 3.16 -1.82 10.60
C ALA A 34 2.80 -0.53 11.34
N VAL A 35 1.53 -0.19 11.31
CA VAL A 35 0.93 0.83 12.17
C VAL A 35 0.06 0.13 13.19
N TYR A 36 0.22 0.52 14.45
CA TYR A 36 -0.56 -0.01 15.56
C TYR A 36 -1.39 1.12 16.16
N THR A 37 -2.68 0.86 16.35
CA THR A 37 -3.58 1.77 17.05
C THR A 37 -4.26 1.05 18.19
N LEU A 38 -4.65 1.78 19.22
CA LEU A 38 -5.42 1.25 20.34
C LEU A 38 -6.90 1.58 20.11
N THR A 39 -7.80 0.61 20.32
CA THR A 39 -9.22 0.93 20.46
C THR A 39 -9.46 1.65 21.80
N ASN A 40 -10.69 2.16 21.99
CA ASN A 40 -11.17 2.64 23.28
C ASN A 40 -12.51 1.97 23.62
N SER A 41 -12.53 0.64 23.63
CA SER A 41 -13.76 -0.12 23.81
C SER A 41 -14.01 -0.44 25.29
N ALA A 42 -15.19 -0.10 25.80
CA ALA A 42 -15.59 -0.38 27.19
C ALA A 42 -15.84 -1.87 27.49
N THR A 43 -15.93 -2.71 26.46
CA THR A 43 -16.24 -4.15 26.60
C THR A 43 -15.09 -5.06 26.17
N GLY A 44 -13.97 -4.48 25.71
CA GLY A 44 -12.79 -5.24 25.34
C GLY A 44 -11.87 -4.38 24.47
N ASN A 45 -10.77 -3.92 25.06
CA ASN A 45 -9.82 -3.06 24.37
C ASN A 45 -8.79 -3.89 23.59
N GLU A 46 -8.36 -3.37 22.45
CA GLU A 46 -7.54 -4.10 21.49
C GLU A 46 -6.47 -3.20 20.88
N VAL A 47 -5.35 -3.80 20.50
CA VAL A 47 -4.38 -3.20 19.58
C VAL A 47 -4.73 -3.66 18.17
N VAL A 48 -5.13 -2.73 17.30
CA VAL A 48 -5.41 -2.98 15.88
C VAL A 48 -4.12 -2.80 15.08
N ILE A 49 -3.87 -3.73 14.17
CA ILE A 49 -2.64 -3.83 13.38
C ILE A 49 -2.98 -3.57 11.91
N PHE A 50 -2.19 -2.69 11.28
CA PHE A 50 -2.25 -2.44 9.84
C PHE A 50 -0.91 -2.69 9.19
N ASN A 51 -0.90 -3.38 8.06
CA ASN A 51 0.26 -3.38 7.16
C ASN A 51 0.32 -2.03 6.45
N ARG A 52 1.49 -1.38 6.50
CA ARG A 52 1.74 -0.09 5.85
C ARG A 52 2.56 -0.30 4.57
N ALA A 53 1.99 0.12 3.44
CA ALA A 53 2.70 0.19 2.17
C ALA A 53 3.65 1.40 2.11
N ALA A 54 4.57 1.41 1.15
CA ALA A 54 5.57 2.46 1.00
C ALA A 54 4.96 3.85 0.69
N ASP A 55 3.81 3.89 0.01
CA ASP A 55 3.00 5.09 -0.24
C ASP A 55 2.22 5.56 1.00
N GLY A 56 2.25 4.76 2.06
CA GLY A 56 1.58 4.99 3.33
C GLY A 56 0.15 4.50 3.43
N THR A 57 -0.37 3.85 2.39
CA THR A 57 -1.66 3.17 2.43
C THR A 57 -1.65 2.10 3.52
N LEU A 58 -2.75 2.01 4.28
CA LEU A 58 -2.92 1.06 5.37
C LEU A 58 -3.91 -0.04 4.98
N THR A 59 -3.52 -1.29 5.20
CA THR A 59 -4.40 -2.46 5.03
C THR A 59 -4.54 -3.19 6.35
N ALA A 60 -5.76 -3.55 6.73
CA ALA A 60 -6.02 -4.21 8.00
C ALA A 60 -5.30 -5.58 8.05
N ALA A 61 -4.61 -5.85 9.15
CA ALA A 61 -3.79 -7.05 9.33
C ALA A 61 -4.19 -7.90 10.55
N GLY A 62 -4.94 -7.32 11.50
CA GLY A 62 -5.50 -8.06 12.64
C GLY A 62 -5.74 -7.18 13.86
N ALA A 63 -6.13 -7.81 14.96
CA ALA A 63 -6.25 -7.16 16.27
C ALA A 63 -5.84 -8.15 17.37
N VAL A 64 -5.29 -7.61 18.45
CA VAL A 64 -4.88 -8.38 19.64
C VAL A 64 -5.55 -7.78 20.87
N SER A 65 -6.29 -8.61 21.61
CA SER A 65 -6.89 -8.17 22.88
C SER A 65 -5.81 -7.76 23.87
N THR A 66 -5.99 -6.62 24.53
CA THR A 66 -5.09 -6.19 25.59
C THR A 66 -5.43 -6.81 26.95
N GLY A 67 -6.59 -7.47 27.06
CA GLY A 67 -7.17 -7.92 28.32
C GLY A 67 -7.73 -6.81 29.20
N GLY A 68 -7.57 -5.54 28.81
CA GLY A 68 -8.11 -4.38 29.51
C GLY A 68 -9.38 -3.82 28.87
N LEU A 69 -10.00 -2.89 29.56
CA LEU A 69 -11.14 -2.12 29.06
C LEU A 69 -10.70 -0.67 28.78
N GLY A 70 -11.23 -0.11 27.71
CA GLY A 70 -11.25 1.33 27.47
C GLY A 70 -12.43 1.98 28.20
N THR A 71 -12.62 3.26 27.98
CA THR A 71 -13.75 4.00 28.56
C THR A 71 -14.99 3.99 27.65
N GLY A 72 -14.85 3.68 26.37
CA GLY A 72 -15.94 3.83 25.39
C GLY A 72 -16.30 5.30 25.07
N GLY A 73 -15.72 6.25 25.80
CA GLY A 73 -16.02 7.67 25.68
C GLY A 73 -15.12 8.41 24.69
N GLY A 74 -15.40 9.70 24.49
CA GLY A 74 -14.56 10.58 23.69
C GLY A 74 -13.18 10.77 24.33
N LEU A 75 -12.12 10.83 23.50
CA LEU A 75 -10.73 10.95 23.96
C LEU A 75 -10.34 12.38 24.39
N GLY A 76 -11.28 13.33 24.42
CA GLY A 76 -11.04 14.74 24.76
C GLY A 76 -10.25 15.55 23.72
N SER A 77 -9.62 14.91 22.72
CA SER A 77 -8.76 15.56 21.73
C SER A 77 -9.04 15.19 20.27
N GLN A 78 -10.22 14.63 19.96
CA GLN A 78 -10.61 14.16 18.61
C GLN A 78 -10.76 15.26 17.54
N GLY A 79 -10.28 16.48 17.79
CA GLY A 79 -10.25 17.60 16.85
C GLY A 79 -8.89 18.31 16.77
N ALA A 80 -7.83 17.74 17.35
CA ALA A 80 -6.49 18.34 17.31
C ALA A 80 -5.81 18.24 15.93
N LEU A 81 -6.31 17.36 15.06
CA LEU A 81 -5.89 17.21 13.67
C LEU A 81 -7.05 17.65 12.77
N THR A 82 -7.08 18.92 12.41
CA THR A 82 -7.92 19.44 11.32
C THR A 82 -7.06 19.57 10.06
N LEU A 83 -7.65 19.33 8.89
CA LEU A 83 -7.01 19.52 7.58
C LEU A 83 -6.95 21.00 7.19
#